data_AF-A0A9D1DA66-F1
#
_entry.id   AF-A0A9D1DA66-F1
#
_cell.length_a   1.000
_cell.length_b   1.000
_cell.length_c   1.000
_cell.angle_alpha   90.00
_cell.angle_beta   90.00
_cell.angle_gamma   90.00
#
_symmetry.space_group_name_H-M   'P 1'
#
loop_
_entity.id
_entity.type
_entity.pdbx_description
1 polymer ?
#
loop_
_entity_poly.entity_id
_entity_poly.type
_entity_poly.pdbx_seq_one_letter_code
_entity_poly.pdbx_strand_id
1 'polypeptide(L)'
;VMFQCPAHLKDRVKEREGKFQAFNRRHFYNILSHTKLRDGVGQEQAMEYFRIFQEMFNGYHRRYLERGEEIEYRAGMHEEKLAGMVEVLLYGIAEKE
;
A
#
# COMPACT_ATOMS: atom_id res chain seq x y z
N VAL A 1 -1.35 -7.50 -2.16
CA VAL A 1 -2.22 -8.53 -2.77
C VAL A 1 -1.44 -9.78 -3.19
N MET A 2 -0.17 -9.67 -3.61
CA MET A 2 0.54 -10.81 -4.22
C MET A 2 1.00 -11.90 -3.25
N PHE A 3 1.26 -11.57 -1.97
CA PHE A 3 1.80 -12.53 -1.00
C PHE A 3 0.91 -13.75 -0.78
N GLN A 4 -0.40 -13.62 -0.99
CA GLN A 4 -1.36 -14.70 -0.76
C GLN A 4 -2.35 -14.89 -1.92
N CYS A 5 -1.99 -14.42 -3.12
CA CYS A 5 -2.71 -14.76 -4.34
C CYS A 5 -2.46 -16.23 -4.69
N PRO A 6 -3.50 -17.04 -4.99
CA PRO A 6 -3.34 -18.41 -5.47
C PRO A 6 -2.37 -18.45 -6.65
N ALA A 7 -1.39 -19.36 -6.64
CA ALA A 7 -0.28 -19.37 -7.60
C ALA A 7 -0.77 -19.31 -9.06
N HIS A 8 -1.83 -20.06 -9.38
CA HIS A 8 -2.40 -20.14 -10.72
C HIS A 8 -3.11 -18.85 -11.20
N LEU A 9 -3.36 -17.88 -10.31
CA LEU A 9 -3.99 -16.60 -10.64
C LEU A 9 -3.02 -15.41 -10.61
N LYS A 10 -1.80 -15.61 -10.10
CA LYS A 10 -0.84 -14.52 -9.89
C LYS A 10 -0.61 -13.69 -11.15
N ASP A 11 -0.36 -14.35 -12.27
CA ASP A 11 -0.05 -13.65 -13.53
C ASP A 11 -1.26 -12.88 -14.06
N ARG A 12 -2.45 -13.46 -14.00
CA ARG A 12 -3.70 -12.81 -14.43
C ARG A 12 -4.07 -11.62 -13.56
N VAL A 13 -3.88 -11.74 -12.25
CA VAL A 13 -4.11 -10.64 -11.30
C VAL A 13 -3.09 -9.53 -11.55
N LYS A 14 -1.81 -9.88 -11.70
CA LYS A 14 -0.72 -8.93 -11.98
C LYS A 14 -0.95 -8.18 -13.29
N GLU A 15 -1.43 -8.85 -14.33
CA GLU A 15 -1.78 -8.23 -15.61
C GLU A 15 -2.91 -7.21 -15.45
N ARG A 16 -4.00 -7.59 -14.78
CA ARG A 16 -5.16 -6.69 -14.58
C ARG A 16 -4.86 -5.51 -13.67
N GLU A 17 -4.07 -5.72 -12.62
CA GLU A 17 -3.67 -4.68 -11.68
C GLU A 17 -2.51 -3.81 -12.21
N GLY A 18 -1.82 -4.22 -13.27
CA GLY A 18 -0.56 -3.61 -13.70
C GLY A 18 -0.65 -2.10 -13.95
N LYS A 19 -1.72 -1.64 -14.61
CA LYS A 19 -1.95 -0.20 -14.86
C LYS A 19 -2.17 0.58 -13.57
N PHE A 20 -2.96 0.03 -12.66
CA PHE A 20 -3.24 0.64 -11.36
C PHE A 20 -1.97 0.70 -10.50
N GLN A 21 -1.22 -0.40 -10.44
CA GLN A 21 0.04 -0.48 -9.72
C GLN A 21 1.08 0.51 -10.26
N ALA A 22 1.17 0.67 -11.58
CA ALA A 22 2.06 1.64 -12.21
C ALA A 22 1.64 3.08 -11.89
N PHE A 23 0.34 3.38 -11.96
CA PHE A 23 -0.20 4.68 -11.58
C PHE A 23 0.12 5.01 -10.12
N ASN A 24 -0.16 4.08 -9.21
CA ASN A 24 0.02 4.25 -7.77
C ASN A 24 1.49 4.49 -7.41
N ARG A 25 2.41 3.68 -7.95
CA ARG A 25 3.86 3.89 -7.77
C ARG A 25 4.31 5.26 -8.28
N ARG A 26 3.88 5.66 -9.48
CA ARG A 26 4.24 6.97 -10.04
C ARG A 26 3.70 8.11 -9.19
N HIS A 27 2.46 7.99 -8.70
CA HIS A 27 1.85 9.00 -7.86
C HIS A 27 2.63 9.16 -6.55
N PHE A 28 2.94 8.05 -5.87
CA PHE A 28 3.71 8.10 -4.63
C PHE A 28 5.14 8.61 -4.85
N TYR A 29 5.80 8.19 -5.93
CA TYR A 29 7.12 8.70 -6.32
C TYR A 29 7.10 10.23 -6.47
N ASN A 30 6.08 10.78 -7.13
CA ASN A 30 5.93 12.22 -7.30
C ASN A 30 5.74 12.94 -5.96
N ILE A 31 4.96 12.37 -5.03
CA ILE A 31 4.83 12.90 -3.67
C ILE A 31 6.22 12.96 -3.00
N LEU A 32 6.97 11.85 -3.05
CA LEU A 32 8.30 11.79 -2.44
C LEU A 32 9.29 12.77 -3.05
N SER A 33 9.20 13.05 -4.36
CA SER A 33 10.10 14.02 -5.03
C SER A 33 9.93 15.47 -4.53
N HIS A 34 8.80 15.77 -3.89
CA HIS A 34 8.51 17.07 -3.26
C HIS A 34 8.54 17.00 -1.73
N THR A 35 8.92 15.85 -1.16
CA THR A 35 8.96 15.64 0.29
C THR A 35 10.42 15.63 0.76
N LYS A 36 10.74 16.42 1.79
CA LYS A 36 12.04 16.30 2.44
C LYS A 36 12.07 15.00 3.25
N LEU A 37 12.90 14.06 2.79
CA LEU A 37 13.06 12.76 3.45
C LEU A 37 14.01 12.88 4.64
N ARG A 38 13.84 12.01 5.62
CA ARG A 38 14.74 11.91 6.78
C ARG A 38 16.14 11.46 6.35
N ASP A 39 17.15 11.91 7.08
CA ASP A 39 18.53 11.42 6.91
C ASP A 39 18.61 9.89 6.91
N GLY A 40 19.33 9.35 5.91
CA GLY A 40 19.47 7.91 5.69
C GLY A 40 18.30 7.25 4.96
N VAL A 41 17.23 7.98 4.61
CA VAL A 41 16.12 7.47 3.80
C VAL A 41 16.21 8.01 2.38
N GLY A 42 16.66 7.16 1.46
CA GLY A 42 16.61 7.46 0.02
C GLY A 42 15.23 7.25 -0.58
N GLN A 43 14.99 7.83 -1.75
CA GLN A 43 13.70 7.74 -2.45
C GLN A 43 13.32 6.30 -2.81
N GLU A 44 14.26 5.49 -3.32
CA GLU A 44 14.04 4.06 -3.59
C GLU A 44 13.68 3.27 -2.32
N GLN A 45 14.33 3.59 -1.20
CA GLN A 45 14.06 2.98 0.10
C GLN A 45 12.62 3.30 0.56
N ALA A 46 12.20 4.57 0.43
CA ALA A 46 10.85 5.01 0.74
C ALA A 46 9.79 4.35 -0.15
N MET A 47 10.08 4.18 -1.45
CA MET A 47 9.22 3.44 -2.38
C MET A 47 9.05 1.97 -1.96
N GLU A 48 10.13 1.34 -1.49
CA GLU A 48 10.08 -0.04 -1.01
C GLU A 48 9.29 -0.15 0.31
N TYR A 49 9.46 0.79 1.23
CA TYR A 49 8.64 0.85 2.45
C TYR A 49 7.17 1.01 2.14
N PHE A 50 6.81 1.87 1.19
CA PHE A 50 5.44 2.00 0.72
C PHE A 50 4.88 0.68 0.18
N ARG A 51 5.64 -0.04 -0.66
CA ARG A 51 5.25 -1.35 -1.17
C ARG A 51 4.98 -2.35 -0.04
N ILE A 52 5.89 -2.43 0.94
CA ILE A 52 5.76 -3.34 2.09
C ILE A 52 4.52 -2.98 2.92
N PHE A 53 4.32 -1.69 3.22
CA PHE A 53 3.15 -1.20 3.95
C PHE A 53 1.86 -1.56 3.23
N GLN A 54 1.76 -1.33 1.92
CA GLN A 54 0.58 -1.68 1.14
C GLN A 54 0.29 -3.18 1.17
N GLU A 55 1.31 -4.03 1.04
CA GLU A 55 1.14 -5.48 1.13
C GLU A 55 0.67 -5.91 2.54
N MET A 56 1.24 -5.32 3.60
CA MET A 56 0.84 -5.58 4.98
C MET A 56 -0.62 -5.16 5.24
N PHE A 57 -1.02 -3.97 4.80
CA PHE A 57 -2.37 -3.44 5.01
C PHE A 57 -3.43 -4.26 4.27
N ASN A 58 -3.14 -4.64 3.02
CA ASN A 58 -3.98 -5.58 2.26
C ASN A 58 -4.10 -6.94 2.98
N GLY A 59 -3.00 -7.44 3.56
CA GLY A 59 -3.01 -8.68 4.34
C GLY A 59 -3.84 -8.58 5.62
N TYR A 60 -3.74 -7.46 6.34
CA TYR A 60 -4.55 -7.18 7.53
C TYR A 60 -6.05 -7.20 7.21
N HIS A 61 -6.46 -6.57 6.11
CA HIS A 61 -7.87 -6.55 5.70
C HIS A 61 -8.41 -7.92 5.27
N ARG A 62 -7.53 -8.86 4.89
CA ARG A 62 -7.93 -10.20 4.51
C ARG A 62 -8.55 -11.01 5.66
N ARG A 63 -8.18 -10.72 6.91
CA ARG A 63 -8.77 -11.35 8.10
C ARG A 63 -10.27 -11.08 8.24
N TYR A 64 -10.76 -9.99 7.66
CA TYR A 64 -12.19 -9.69 7.60
C TYR A 64 -12.91 -10.50 6.51
N LEU A 65 -12.20 -10.98 5.47
CA LEU A 65 -12.76 -11.94 4.50
C LEU A 65 -13.13 -13.26 5.16
N GLU A 66 -12.30 -13.74 6.07
CA GLU A 66 -12.50 -15.01 6.78
C GLU A 66 -13.69 -14.98 7.75
N ARG A 67 -14.17 -13.77 8.11
CA ARG A 67 -15.32 -13.56 8.99
C ARG A 67 -16.66 -13.50 8.26
N GLY A 68 -16.66 -13.55 6.92
CA GLY A 68 -17.89 -13.53 6.12
C GLY A 68 -18.58 -12.16 6.02
N GLU A 69 -17.87 -11.07 6.31
CA GLU A 69 -18.41 -9.71 6.23
C GLU A 69 -18.68 -9.27 4.78
N GLU A 70 -19.75 -8.49 4.57
CA GLU A 70 -20.15 -7.96 3.25
C GLU A 70 -19.07 -7.04 2.64
N ILE A 71 -19.03 -6.99 1.31
CA ILE A 71 -17.98 -6.31 0.56
C ILE A 71 -17.98 -4.81 0.87
N GLU A 72 -19.16 -4.20 0.96
CA GLU A 72 -19.36 -2.78 1.23
C GLU A 72 -18.82 -2.38 2.61
N TYR A 73 -19.15 -3.16 3.63
CA TYR A 73 -18.66 -2.93 5.00
C TYR A 73 -17.13 -2.97 5.04
N ARG A 74 -16.53 -3.96 4.37
CA ARG A 74 -15.07 -4.10 4.32
C ARG A 74 -14.39 -2.98 3.55
N ALA A 75 -15.00 -2.52 2.45
CA ALA A 75 -14.49 -1.39 1.68
C ALA A 75 -14.47 -0.13 2.55
N GLY A 76 -15.56 0.15 3.27
CA GLY A 76 -15.63 1.25 4.22
C GLY A 76 -14.56 1.17 5.32
N MET A 77 -14.40 0.00 5.95
CA MET A 77 -13.35 -0.20 6.96
C MET A 77 -11.93 -0.03 6.40
N HIS A 78 -11.71 -0.39 5.14
CA HIS A 78 -10.44 -0.23 4.46
C HIS A 78 -10.13 1.24 4.21
N GLU A 79 -11.12 2.01 3.73
CA GLU A 79 -10.97 3.46 3.50
C GLU A 79 -10.76 4.23 4.80
N GLU A 80 -11.50 3.91 5.86
CA GLU A 80 -11.38 4.56 7.17
C GLU A 80 -9.95 4.42 7.74
N LYS A 81 -9.34 3.25 7.59
CA LYS A 81 -8.00 2.96 8.15
C LYS A 81 -6.84 3.35 7.24
N LEU A 82 -7.09 3.57 5.95
CA LEU A 82 -6.04 3.82 4.97
C LEU A 82 -5.30 5.13 5.27
N ALA A 83 -6.02 6.19 5.63
CA ALA A 83 -5.44 7.50 5.92
C ALA A 83 -4.40 7.42 7.04
N GLY A 84 -4.76 6.81 8.18
CA GLY A 84 -3.84 6.65 9.32
C GLY A 84 -2.64 5.76 9.01
N MET A 85 -2.82 4.75 8.16
CA MET A 85 -1.70 3.91 7.72
C MET A 85 -0.69 4.69 6.87
N VAL A 86 -1.18 5.53 5.95
CA VAL A 86 -0.33 6.40 5.13
C VAL A 86 0.36 7.46 6.00
N GLU A 87 -0.33 8.00 7.01
CA GLU A 87 0.23 8.94 7.97
C GLU A 87 1.40 8.33 8.75
N VAL A 88 1.24 7.10 9.26
CA VAL A 88 2.31 6.37 9.96
C VAL A 88 3.52 6.14 9.05
N LEU A 89 3.29 5.76 7.78
CA LEU A 89 4.37 5.61 6.81
C LEU A 89 5.11 6.93 6.59
N LEU A 90 4.37 8.01 6.30
CA LEU A 90 4.95 9.34 6.05
C LEU A 90 5.74 9.82 7.26
N TYR A 91 5.21 9.65 8.48
CA TYR A 91 5.93 9.98 9.71
C TYR A 91 7.25 9.20 9.88
N GLY A 92 7.31 7.99 9.34
CA GLY A 92 8.50 7.15 9.34
C GLY A 92 9.59 7.61 8.37
N ILE A 93 9.21 8.17 7.22
CA ILE A 93 10.13 8.45 6.10
C ILE A 93 10.41 9.94 5.86
N ALA A 94 9.46 10.81 6.19
CA ALA A 94 9.63 12.25 6.10
C ALA A 94 10.49 12.77 7.26
N GLU A 95 11.25 13.83 6.98
CA GLU A 95 11.87 14.61 8.04
C GLU A 95 10.78 15.17 8.96
N LYS A 96 11.03 15.14 10.28
CA LYS A 96 10.12 15.79 11.22
C LYS A 96 10.39 17.28 11.17
N GLU A 97 9.34 18.08 11.04
CA GLU A 97 9.39 19.50 11.42
C GLU A 97 9.72 19.64 12.91
#